data_AF-A0A8S4SAI6-F1
#
_entry.id   AF-A0A8S4SAI6-F1
#
_cell.length_a   1.000
_cell.length_b   1.000
_cell.length_c   1.000
_cell.angle_alpha   90.00
_cell.angle_beta   90.00
_cell.angle_gamma   90.00
#
_symmetry.space_group_name_H-M   'P 1'
#
loop_
_entity.id
_entity.type
_entity.pdbx_description
1 polymer ?
#
loop_
_entity_poly.entity_id
_entity_poly.type
_entity_poly.pdbx_seq_one_letter_code
_entity_poly.pdbx_strand_id
1 'polypeptide(L)'
;MIKTEPWTGGTNEEYETQHFGFGAQRFKIAVRQMVEQKIQSCIKEMELFLQKSVKVTDEDNLAITNACKKLVRMYCNRAGPSLAKIDEEIALMLQVPHNVLLPEDEVQLEQITDEEYDKLQEEVVGLRRRVEQSTLMAALLTAENEELSSIDKLSPDYRHVE
;
A
#
# COMPACT_ATOMS: atom_id res chain seq x y z
N MET A 1 -19.43 5.25 25.36
CA MET A 1 -18.79 4.92 24.08
C MET A 1 -18.55 6.20 23.33
N ILE A 2 -17.31 6.38 22.88
CA ILE A 2 -16.94 7.53 22.08
C ILE A 2 -17.56 7.34 20.70
N LYS A 3 -18.26 8.36 20.21
CA LYS A 3 -18.85 8.29 18.86
C LYS A 3 -17.72 8.19 17.83
N THR A 4 -17.81 7.18 16.97
CA THR A 4 -16.94 6.99 15.81
C THR A 4 -17.82 6.92 14.57
N GLU A 5 -17.41 7.58 13.50
CA GLU A 5 -18.04 7.35 12.21
C GLU A 5 -17.59 5.99 11.66
N PRO A 6 -18.50 5.22 11.04
CA PRO A 6 -18.13 3.97 10.39
C PRO A 6 -17.20 4.27 9.20
N TRP A 7 -16.22 3.39 8.97
CA TRP A 7 -15.35 3.47 7.80
C TRP A 7 -16.21 3.37 6.54
N THR A 8 -16.20 4.42 5.72
CA THR A 8 -17.05 4.50 4.52
C THR A 8 -16.37 3.97 3.28
N GLY A 9 -15.07 3.63 3.34
CA GLY A 9 -14.30 3.06 2.22
C GLY A 9 -14.48 3.87 0.94
N GLY A 10 -13.78 5.01 0.84
CA GLY A 10 -13.90 5.90 -0.31
C GLY A 10 -12.55 6.18 -0.96
N THR A 11 -12.59 6.39 -2.27
CA THR A 11 -11.50 6.81 -3.17
C THR A 11 -10.73 8.06 -2.70
N ASN A 12 -11.30 8.86 -1.79
CA ASN A 12 -10.70 10.09 -1.29
C ASN A 12 -9.44 9.89 -0.42
N GLU A 13 -9.14 8.68 0.06
CA GLU A 13 -7.93 8.39 0.85
C GLU A 13 -7.07 7.27 0.22
N GLU A 14 -7.35 6.86 -1.03
CA GLU A 14 -6.63 5.74 -1.66
C GLU A 14 -5.15 6.06 -1.87
N TYR A 15 -4.85 7.30 -2.28
CA TYR A 15 -3.48 7.75 -2.53
C TYR A 15 -2.65 7.79 -1.24
N GLU A 16 -3.22 8.35 -0.18
CA GLU A 16 -2.64 8.35 1.16
C GLU A 16 -2.48 6.92 1.69
N THR A 17 -3.47 6.06 1.46
CA THR A 17 -3.44 4.67 1.94
C THR A 17 -2.37 3.86 1.23
N GLN A 18 -2.13 4.09 -0.06
CA GLN A 18 -1.03 3.47 -0.80
C GLN A 18 0.31 3.83 -0.15
N HIS A 19 0.53 5.10 0.15
CA HIS A 19 1.78 5.56 0.73
C HIS A 19 2.01 5.08 2.18
N PHE A 20 1.00 5.22 3.04
CA PHE A 20 1.14 4.93 4.48
C PHE A 20 0.80 3.48 4.86
N GLY A 21 0.15 2.72 3.97
CA GLY A 21 -0.36 1.37 4.24
C GLY A 21 -1.62 1.33 5.11
N PHE A 22 -2.13 2.48 5.54
CA PHE A 22 -3.39 2.63 6.27
C PHE A 22 -4.04 3.98 5.97
N GLY A 23 -5.37 4.03 5.99
CA GLY A 23 -6.13 5.26 5.78
C GLY A 23 -6.27 6.09 7.06
N ALA A 24 -6.43 7.41 6.91
CA ALA A 24 -6.59 8.35 8.01
C ALA A 24 -7.86 8.05 8.83
N GLN A 25 -8.95 7.62 8.19
CA GLN A 25 -10.16 7.16 8.91
C GLN A 25 -9.89 6.01 9.87
N ARG A 26 -9.12 4.99 9.43
CA ARG A 26 -8.79 3.83 10.27
C ARG A 26 -7.94 4.25 11.47
N PHE A 27 -7.01 5.19 11.27
CA PHE A 27 -6.18 5.72 12.34
C PHE A 27 -7.01 6.51 13.36
N LYS A 28 -7.93 7.38 12.93
CA LYS A 28 -8.87 8.11 13.81
C LYS A 28 -9.70 7.17 14.68
N ILE A 29 -10.25 6.10 14.08
CA ILE A 29 -11.03 5.09 14.81
C ILE A 29 -10.15 4.39 15.86
N ALA A 30 -8.93 3.99 15.49
CA ALA A 30 -8.01 3.32 16.41
C ALA A 30 -7.64 4.21 17.61
N VAL A 31 -7.37 5.50 17.38
CA VAL A 31 -7.08 6.47 18.44
C VAL A 31 -8.27 6.61 19.40
N ARG A 32 -9.49 6.75 18.87
CA ARG A 32 -10.71 6.84 19.70
C ARG A 32 -10.95 5.58 20.53
N GLN A 33 -10.74 4.40 19.95
CA GLN A 33 -10.85 3.13 20.66
C GLN A 33 -9.79 3.00 21.76
N MET A 34 -8.54 3.39 21.48
CA MET A 34 -7.45 3.36 22.45
C MET A 34 -7.74 4.25 23.66
N VAL A 35 -8.26 5.46 23.42
CA VAL A 35 -8.65 6.39 24.49
C VAL A 35 -9.82 5.83 25.32
N GLU A 36 -10.83 5.25 24.66
CA GLU A 36 -11.93 4.60 25.37
C GLU A 36 -11.45 3.43 26.25
N GLN A 37 -10.60 2.56 25.72
CA GLN A 37 -10.01 1.44 26.45
C GLN A 37 -9.18 1.92 27.64
N LYS A 38 -8.42 3.02 27.48
CA LYS A 38 -7.61 3.58 28.56
C LYS A 38 -8.49 4.15 29.68
N ILE A 39 -9.54 4.88 29.35
CA ILE A 39 -10.53 5.39 30.31
C ILE A 39 -11.16 4.23 31.09
N GLN A 40 -11.64 3.20 30.38
CA GLN A 40 -12.27 2.04 31.00
C GLN A 40 -11.31 1.29 31.93
N SER A 41 -10.08 1.05 31.47
CA SER A 41 -9.06 0.34 32.26
C SER A 41 -8.72 1.09 33.55
N CYS A 42 -8.46 2.40 33.48
CA CYS A 42 -8.12 3.20 34.66
C CYS A 42 -9.27 3.26 35.68
N ILE A 43 -10.51 3.41 35.22
CA ILE A 43 -11.67 3.44 36.14
C ILE A 43 -11.93 2.06 36.76
N LYS A 44 -11.68 0.98 36.00
CA LYS A 44 -11.80 -0.39 36.52
C LYS A 44 -10.72 -0.71 37.56
N GLU A 45 -9.48 -0.25 37.35
CA GLU A 45 -8.41 -0.36 38.34
C GLU A 45 -8.77 0.39 39.63
N MET A 46 -9.33 1.59 39.50
CA MET A 46 -9.82 2.38 40.64
C MET A 46 -10.96 1.67 41.38
N GLU A 47 -11.93 1.10 40.65
CA GLU A 47 -13.04 0.32 41.22
C GLU A 47 -12.50 -0.86 42.05
N LEU A 48 -11.59 -1.65 41.47
CA LEU A 48 -10.97 -2.79 42.15
C LEU A 48 -10.16 -2.36 43.39
N PHE A 49 -9.48 -1.22 43.33
CA PHE A 49 -8.73 -0.69 44.46
C PHE A 49 -9.67 -0.28 45.60
N LEU A 50 -10.77 0.42 45.30
CA LEU A 50 -11.75 0.85 46.30
C LEU A 50 -12.44 -0.34 46.97
N GLN A 51 -12.82 -1.36 46.20
CA GLN A 51 -13.43 -2.59 46.72
C GLN A 51 -12.49 -3.39 47.65
N LYS A 52 -11.17 -3.32 47.42
CA LYS A 52 -10.17 -4.02 48.23
C LYS A 52 -9.72 -3.24 49.47
N SER A 53 -9.72 -1.91 49.40
CA SER A 53 -9.14 -1.05 50.45
C SER A 53 -10.11 -0.68 51.55
N VAL A 54 -11.42 -0.76 51.29
CA VAL A 54 -12.48 -0.43 52.24
C VAL A 54 -13.20 -1.71 52.64
N LYS A 55 -13.71 -1.80 53.89
CA LYS A 55 -14.69 -2.84 54.24
C LYS A 55 -16.04 -2.42 53.67
N VAL A 56 -16.30 -2.86 52.45
CA VAL A 56 -17.46 -2.45 51.64
C VAL A 56 -18.60 -3.47 51.83
N THR A 57 -19.83 -3.02 52.11
CA THR A 57 -21.02 -3.90 52.09
C THR A 57 -21.44 -4.21 50.65
N ASP A 58 -22.23 -5.25 50.41
CA ASP A 58 -22.71 -5.58 49.04
C ASP A 58 -23.48 -4.42 48.37
N GLU A 59 -24.24 -3.64 49.16
CA GLU A 59 -24.93 -2.43 48.67
C GLU A 59 -23.95 -1.34 48.24
N ASP A 60 -22.87 -1.15 49.00
CA ASP A 60 -21.84 -0.17 48.70
C ASP A 60 -21.04 -0.58 47.45
N ASN A 61 -20.79 -1.89 47.26
CA ASN A 61 -20.15 -2.42 46.05
C ASN A 61 -20.99 -2.11 44.81
N LEU A 62 -22.31 -2.31 44.89
CA LEU A 62 -23.25 -1.98 43.81
C LEU A 62 -23.26 -0.47 43.51
N ALA A 63 -23.23 0.36 44.56
CA ALA A 63 -23.17 1.82 44.42
C ALA A 63 -21.88 2.28 43.74
N ILE A 64 -20.72 1.72 44.12
CA ILE A 64 -19.41 2.00 43.52
C ILE A 64 -19.41 1.61 42.04
N THR A 65 -19.86 0.40 41.68
CA THR A 65 -19.92 -0.04 40.28
C THR A 65 -20.81 0.87 39.43
N ASN A 66 -21.96 1.29 39.97
CA ASN A 66 -22.85 2.22 39.28
C ASN A 66 -22.22 3.62 39.12
N ALA A 67 -21.49 4.12 40.13
CA ALA A 67 -20.76 5.38 40.05
C ALA A 67 -19.62 5.31 39.02
N CYS A 68 -18.85 4.21 39.00
CA CYS A 68 -17.79 3.97 38.02
C CYS A 68 -18.33 3.92 36.58
N LYS A 69 -19.47 3.25 36.34
CA LYS A 69 -20.14 3.25 35.03
C LYS A 69 -20.55 4.66 34.59
N LYS A 70 -21.10 5.48 35.50
CA LYS A 70 -21.42 6.89 35.22
C LYS A 70 -20.16 7.69 34.90
N LEU A 71 -19.08 7.45 35.64
CA LEU A 71 -17.80 8.11 35.45
C LEU A 71 -17.22 7.83 34.06
N VAL A 72 -17.19 6.56 33.63
CA VAL A 72 -16.76 6.15 32.27
C VAL A 72 -17.55 6.93 31.22
N ARG A 73 -18.89 6.97 31.35
CA ARG A 73 -19.75 7.68 30.40
C ARG A 73 -19.43 9.18 30.35
N MET A 74 -19.21 9.82 31.50
CA MET A 74 -18.84 11.25 31.54
C MET A 74 -17.50 11.52 30.87
N TYR A 75 -16.47 10.74 31.16
CA TYR A 75 -15.15 10.92 30.57
C TYR A 75 -15.16 10.68 29.05
N CYS A 76 -15.81 9.61 28.58
CA CYS A 76 -15.96 9.37 27.14
C CYS A 76 -16.70 10.51 26.43
N ASN A 77 -17.77 11.04 27.02
CA ASN A 77 -18.52 12.15 26.43
C ASN A 77 -17.68 13.44 26.38
N ARG A 78 -16.91 13.71 27.44
CA ARG A 78 -16.08 14.92 27.54
C ARG A 78 -14.81 14.84 26.69
N ALA A 79 -14.32 13.64 26.37
CA ALA A 79 -13.20 13.44 25.47
C ALA A 79 -13.55 13.71 23.99
N GLY A 80 -14.83 13.61 23.61
CA GLY A 80 -15.30 13.74 22.23
C GLY A 80 -14.81 15.02 21.50
N PRO A 81 -14.99 16.22 22.07
CA PRO A 81 -14.54 17.47 21.43
C PRO A 81 -13.02 17.56 21.25
N SER A 82 -12.24 17.07 22.21
CA SER A 82 -10.78 17.05 22.08
C SER A 82 -10.33 16.05 21.02
N LEU A 83 -11.00 14.90 20.92
CA LEU A 83 -10.74 13.91 19.89
C LEU A 83 -11.12 14.40 18.49
N ALA A 84 -12.15 15.25 18.36
CA ALA A 84 -12.48 15.87 17.08
C ALA A 84 -11.35 16.77 16.56
N LYS A 85 -10.71 17.56 17.44
CA LYS A 85 -9.53 18.35 17.06
C LYS A 85 -8.35 17.47 16.67
N ILE A 86 -8.13 16.37 17.39
CA ILE A 86 -7.09 15.40 17.03
C ILE A 86 -7.37 14.78 15.66
N ASP A 87 -8.65 14.49 15.35
CA ASP A 87 -9.03 13.97 14.04
C ASP A 87 -8.75 14.96 12.89
N GLU A 88 -8.89 16.26 13.13
CA GLU A 88 -8.52 17.32 12.18
C GLU A 88 -7.01 17.34 11.92
N GLU A 89 -6.20 17.33 12.99
CA GLU A 89 -4.73 17.28 12.88
C GLU A 89 -4.23 15.99 12.20
N ILE A 90 -4.86 14.85 12.51
CA ILE A 90 -4.58 13.59 11.83
C ILE A 90 -4.86 13.70 10.32
N ALA A 91 -5.95 14.37 9.94
CA ALA A 91 -6.27 14.57 8.54
C ALA A 91 -5.18 15.41 7.85
N LEU A 92 -4.75 16.51 8.47
CA LEU A 92 -3.72 17.39 7.93
C LEU A 92 -2.36 16.69 7.81
N MET A 93 -1.99 15.86 8.78
CA MET A 93 -0.71 15.15 8.75
C MET A 93 -0.64 14.02 7.72
N LEU A 94 -1.76 13.34 7.48
CA LEU A 94 -1.81 12.19 6.57
C LEU A 94 -2.21 12.57 5.14
N GLN A 95 -2.70 13.78 4.91
CA GLN A 95 -3.08 14.25 3.59
C GLN A 95 -1.85 14.43 2.70
N VAL A 96 -1.85 13.79 1.53
CA VAL A 96 -0.83 14.05 0.51
C VAL A 96 -1.25 15.30 -0.28
N PRO A 97 -0.40 16.33 -0.38
CA PRO A 97 -0.73 17.52 -1.16
C PRO A 97 -0.96 17.18 -2.63
N HIS A 98 -1.95 17.81 -3.28
CA HIS A 98 -2.35 17.46 -4.66
C HIS A 98 -1.26 17.78 -5.69
N ASN A 99 -0.30 18.63 -5.32
CA ASN A 99 0.85 19.01 -6.13
C ASN A 99 2.09 18.13 -5.89
N VAL A 100 1.96 17.08 -5.07
CA VAL A 100 3.05 16.15 -4.76
C VAL A 100 2.73 14.80 -5.38
N LEU A 101 3.61 14.36 -6.26
CA LEU A 101 3.60 13.01 -6.80
C LEU A 101 4.45 12.11 -5.89
N LEU A 102 3.93 10.95 -5.54
CA LEU A 102 4.67 9.97 -4.75
C LEU A 102 5.83 9.38 -5.59
N PRO A 103 6.94 8.96 -4.94
CA PRO A 103 8.05 8.33 -5.64
C PRO A 103 7.66 7.08 -6.45
N GLU A 104 6.62 6.37 -5.97
CA GLU A 104 6.08 5.18 -6.65
C GLU A 104 5.47 5.50 -8.01
N ASP A 105 5.04 6.74 -8.21
CA ASP A 105 4.40 7.23 -9.42
C ASP A 105 5.34 8.08 -10.28
N GLU A 106 6.66 8.08 -10.05
CA GLU A 106 7.61 8.84 -10.88
C GLU A 106 7.47 8.54 -12.37
N VAL A 107 7.11 7.29 -12.72
CA VAL A 107 6.82 6.87 -14.11
C VAL A 107 5.61 7.59 -14.73
N GLN A 108 4.73 8.17 -13.92
CA GLN A 108 3.59 8.97 -14.38
C GLN A 108 3.97 10.42 -14.69
N LEU A 109 5.22 10.86 -14.42
CA LEU A 109 5.69 12.20 -14.86
C LEU A 109 5.71 12.30 -16.38
N GLU A 110 6.12 11.21 -17.05
CA GLU A 110 6.11 11.08 -18.50
C GLU A 110 4.97 10.15 -18.90
N GLN A 111 3.76 10.70 -18.96
CA GLN A 111 2.59 9.94 -19.39
C GLN A 111 2.71 9.62 -20.88
N ILE A 112 2.81 8.32 -21.19
CA ILE A 112 2.71 7.82 -22.56
C ILE A 112 1.23 7.74 -22.90
N THR A 113 0.84 8.35 -24.01
CA THR A 113 -0.54 8.24 -24.50
C THR A 113 -0.82 6.83 -25.02
N ASP A 114 -2.08 6.40 -25.00
CA ASP A 114 -2.47 5.08 -25.52
C ASP A 114 -2.01 4.89 -26.98
N GLU A 115 -2.08 5.95 -27.79
CA GLU A 115 -1.61 5.93 -29.19
C GLU A 115 -0.10 5.74 -29.32
N GLU A 116 0.70 6.32 -28.42
CA GLU A 116 2.15 6.15 -28.40
C GLU A 116 2.52 4.74 -27.90
N TYR A 117 1.77 4.22 -26.93
CA TYR A 117 1.94 2.87 -26.43
C TYR A 117 1.65 1.84 -27.54
N ASP A 118 0.55 2.00 -28.27
CA ASP A 118 0.19 1.11 -29.39
C ASP A 118 1.25 1.14 -30.49
N LYS A 119 1.76 2.32 -30.86
CA LYS A 119 2.86 2.47 -31.82
C LYS A 119 4.13 1.75 -31.35
N LEU A 120 4.49 1.91 -30.08
CA LEU A 120 5.65 1.25 -29.50
C LEU A 120 5.47 -0.27 -29.53
N GLN A 121 4.26 -0.76 -29.26
CA GLN A 121 3.94 -2.18 -29.30
C GLN A 121 4.04 -2.74 -30.73
N GLU A 122 3.55 -2.03 -31.74
CA GLU A 122 3.72 -2.39 -33.14
C GLU A 122 5.20 -2.43 -33.57
N GLU A 123 5.99 -1.45 -33.12
CA GLU A 123 7.42 -1.40 -33.39
C GLU A 123 8.16 -2.60 -32.79
N VAL A 124 7.84 -2.95 -31.54
CA VAL A 124 8.40 -4.12 -30.84
C VAL A 124 8.08 -5.42 -31.61
N VAL A 125 6.86 -5.58 -32.09
CA VAL A 125 6.45 -6.74 -32.89
C VAL A 125 7.22 -6.78 -34.22
N GLY A 126 7.35 -5.64 -34.90
CA GLY A 126 8.11 -5.52 -36.14
C GLY A 126 9.60 -5.83 -35.95
N LEU A 127 10.20 -5.36 -34.86
CA LEU A 127 11.59 -5.64 -34.49
C LEU A 127 11.80 -7.13 -34.20
N ARG A 128 10.93 -7.76 -33.40
CA ARG A 128 11.00 -9.20 -33.13
C ARG A 128 10.98 -10.02 -34.41
N ARG A 129 10.06 -9.72 -35.33
CA ARG A 129 9.96 -10.41 -36.62
C ARG A 129 11.24 -10.27 -37.45
N ARG A 130 11.83 -9.08 -37.48
CA ARG A 130 13.10 -8.84 -38.20
C ARG A 130 14.25 -9.63 -37.58
N VAL A 131 14.32 -9.69 -36.24
CA VAL A 131 15.34 -10.49 -35.55
C VAL A 131 15.18 -11.97 -35.90
N GLU A 132 13.98 -12.52 -35.85
CA GLU A 132 13.70 -13.93 -36.21
C GLU A 132 14.08 -14.25 -37.67
N GLN A 133 13.78 -13.35 -38.60
CA GLN A 133 14.17 -13.51 -40.00
C GLN A 133 15.70 -13.43 -40.18
N SER A 134 16.35 -12.50 -39.48
CA SER A 134 17.80 -12.35 -39.54
C SER A 134 18.53 -13.55 -38.92
N THR A 135 18.02 -14.14 -37.85
CA THR A 135 18.63 -15.33 -37.23
C THR A 135 18.47 -16.55 -38.12
N LEU A 136 17.31 -16.74 -38.75
CA LEU A 136 17.10 -17.81 -39.72
C LEU A 136 18.06 -17.67 -40.91
N MET A 137 18.17 -16.47 -41.46
CA MET A 137 19.06 -16.19 -42.60
C MET A 137 20.53 -16.41 -42.22
N ALA A 138 20.95 -15.95 -41.05
CA ALA A 138 22.30 -16.18 -40.55
C ALA A 138 22.60 -17.69 -40.44
N ALA A 139 21.67 -18.48 -39.90
CA ALA A 139 21.82 -19.93 -39.77
C ALA A 139 21.99 -20.62 -41.14
N LEU A 140 21.19 -20.23 -42.14
CA LEU A 140 21.29 -20.75 -43.51
C LEU A 140 22.65 -20.40 -44.14
N LEU A 141 23.10 -19.15 -44.01
CA LEU A 141 24.39 -18.71 -44.55
C LEU A 141 25.57 -19.43 -43.87
N THR A 142 25.50 -19.67 -42.56
CA THR A 142 26.52 -20.51 -41.89
C THR A 142 26.54 -21.93 -42.42
N ALA A 143 25.38 -22.56 -42.63
CA ALA A 143 25.30 -23.90 -43.19
C ALA A 143 25.88 -23.96 -44.62
N GLU A 144 25.52 -23.00 -45.47
CA GLU A 144 26.07 -22.89 -46.84
C GLU A 144 27.59 -22.72 -46.82
N ASN A 145 28.11 -21.84 -45.95
CA ASN A 145 29.54 -21.60 -45.85
C ASN A 145 30.30 -22.85 -45.34
N GLU A 146 29.71 -23.63 -44.43
CA GLU A 146 30.26 -24.92 -43.99
C GLU A 146 30.31 -25.94 -45.14
N GLU A 147 29.24 -26.04 -45.94
CA GLU A 147 29.20 -26.90 -47.13
C GLU A 147 30.25 -26.49 -48.17
N LEU A 148 30.33 -25.21 -48.53
CA LEU A 148 31.33 -24.69 -49.45
C LEU A 148 32.76 -24.94 -48.95
N SER A 149 33.01 -24.71 -47.66
CA SER A 149 34.32 -24.99 -47.06
C SER A 149 34.70 -26.47 -47.09
N SER A 150 33.70 -27.36 -47.06
CA SER A 150 33.90 -28.81 -47.13
C SER A 150 34.22 -29.25 -48.56
N ILE A 151 33.57 -28.64 -49.56
CA ILE A 151 33.87 -28.85 -50.98
C ILE A 151 35.28 -28.37 -51.31
N ASP A 152 35.66 -27.17 -50.86
CA ASP A 152 36.99 -26.59 -51.14
C ASP A 152 38.13 -27.42 -50.51
N LYS A 153 37.87 -28.06 -49.37
CA LYS A 153 38.79 -29.04 -48.74
C LYS A 153 38.87 -30.37 -49.48
N LEU A 154 37.83 -30.76 -50.21
CA LEU A 154 37.79 -31.98 -51.03
C LEU A 154 38.37 -31.77 -52.45
N SER A 155 38.53 -30.52 -52.89
CA SER A 155 39.13 -30.16 -54.19
C SER A 155 40.42 -29.30 -54.07
N PRO A 156 41.49 -29.78 -53.42
CA PRO A 156 42.75 -29.03 -53.39
C PRO A 156 43.49 -29.00 -54.76
N ASP A 157 43.15 -29.90 -55.70
CA ASP A 157 43.92 -30.15 -56.92
C ASP A 157 43.27 -29.58 -58.20
N TYR A 158 43.10 -28.26 -58.30
CA TYR A 158 42.94 -27.59 -59.62
C TYR A 158 43.55 -26.18 -59.67
N ARG A 159 44.60 -25.93 -58.88
CA ARG A 159 45.45 -24.74 -59.05
C ARG A 159 46.90 -25.18 -59.15
N HIS A 160 47.29 -25.82 -60.25
CA HIS A 160 48.66 -25.82 -60.83
C HIS A 160 48.76 -26.74 -62.05
N VAL A 161 48.13 -26.35 -63.18
CA VAL A 161 48.51 -26.70 -64.57
C VAL A 161 47.80 -25.62 -65.40
N GLU A 162 48.40 -24.67 -66.11
CA GLU A 162 49.72 -24.47 -66.73
C GLU A 162 50.24 -23.04 -66.49
#